data_AF-A0AAU0GY01-F1
#
_entry.id   AF-A0AAU0GY01-F1
#
_cell.length_a   1.000
_cell.length_b   1.000
_cell.length_c   1.000
_cell.angle_alpha   90.00
_cell.angle_beta   90.00
_cell.angle_gamma   90.00
#
_symmetry.space_group_name_H-M   'P 1'
#
loop_
_entity.id
_entity.type
_entity.pdbx_description
1 polymer ?
#
loop_
_entity_poly.entity_id
_entity_poly.type
_entity_poly.pdbx_seq_one_letter_code
_entity_poly.pdbx_strand_id
1 'polypeptide(L)'
;MQNLFSDLKEKTHNKHVELEHSAPFALFHNMMGNSASETQHEHRENYHNVLCVMREFHQHCMWVINDAVKKYPALVPLSQQFEAQAVLIALDNDLTVLNSNSAKCITELQNVDVPSFETALSAAISAMYVWLGSSMGANIISRRLSKTDYDFPTHYYQSMAIQAKAWPEFKQEVARLLPIIIEASKAETYIGETLSDAIINDANLWFEHLILLGKSTSLPPQTLS
;
A
#
# COMPACT_ATOMS: atom_id res chain seq x y z
N MET A 1 8.99 -23.52 -12.24
CA MET A 1 9.47 -23.19 -10.88
C MET A 1 8.62 -22.06 -10.34
N GLN A 2 7.67 -22.37 -9.46
CA GLN A 2 7.00 -21.35 -8.66
C GLN A 2 8.04 -20.74 -7.71
N ASN A 3 8.26 -19.44 -7.83
CA ASN A 3 9.02 -18.67 -6.86
C ASN A 3 8.02 -17.85 -6.03
N LEU A 4 8.40 -17.44 -4.82
CA LEU A 4 7.54 -16.71 -3.88
C LEU A 4 6.71 -15.60 -4.54
N PHE A 5 7.27 -14.85 -5.49
CA PHE A 5 6.58 -13.75 -6.16
C PHE A 5 5.51 -14.20 -7.17
N SER A 6 5.65 -15.38 -7.77
CA SER A 6 4.58 -15.99 -8.56
C SER A 6 3.41 -16.37 -7.65
N ASP A 7 3.69 -16.97 -6.50
CA ASP A 7 2.67 -17.40 -5.54
C ASP A 7 1.98 -16.20 -4.88
N LEU A 8 2.74 -15.16 -4.50
CA LEU A 8 2.17 -13.91 -4.02
C LEU A 8 1.21 -13.30 -5.03
N LYS A 9 1.61 -13.18 -6.30
CA LYS A 9 0.74 -12.62 -7.34
C LYS A 9 -0.55 -13.42 -7.50
N GLU A 10 -0.46 -14.75 -7.52
CA GLU A 10 -1.61 -15.64 -7.70
C GLU A 10 -2.53 -15.63 -6.47
N LYS A 11 -1.96 -15.84 -5.28
CA LYS A 11 -2.72 -16.04 -4.03
C LYS A 11 -3.23 -14.75 -3.40
N THR A 12 -2.69 -13.58 -3.76
CA THR A 12 -3.25 -12.28 -3.34
C THR A 12 -4.16 -11.65 -4.39
N HIS A 13 -4.40 -12.31 -5.54
CA HIS A 13 -5.15 -11.72 -6.65
C HIS A 13 -6.56 -11.31 -6.24
N ASN A 14 -7.29 -12.18 -5.54
CA ASN A 14 -8.66 -11.90 -5.11
C ASN A 14 -8.74 -10.66 -4.21
N LYS A 15 -7.79 -10.50 -3.29
CA LYS A 15 -7.73 -9.34 -2.39
C LYS A 15 -7.33 -8.05 -3.11
N HIS A 16 -6.43 -8.14 -4.08
CA HIS A 16 -6.15 -7.01 -4.97
C HIS A 16 -7.40 -6.57 -5.76
N VAL A 17 -8.16 -7.53 -6.31
CA VAL A 17 -9.42 -7.23 -7.00
C VAL A 17 -10.45 -6.64 -6.04
N GLU A 18 -10.59 -7.19 -4.84
CA GLU A 18 -11.49 -6.65 -3.80
C GLU A 18 -11.14 -5.18 -3.49
N LEU A 19 -9.85 -4.86 -3.35
CA LEU A 19 -9.36 -3.51 -3.13
C LEU A 19 -9.78 -2.56 -4.26
N GLU A 20 -9.58 -2.93 -5.52
CA GLU A 20 -9.94 -2.09 -6.67
C GLU A 20 -11.44 -1.78 -6.73
N HIS A 21 -12.28 -2.66 -6.20
CA HIS A 21 -13.74 -2.50 -6.13
C HIS A 21 -14.23 -1.92 -4.79
N SER A 22 -13.33 -1.62 -3.87
CA SER A 22 -13.66 -1.03 -2.56
C SER A 22 -13.61 0.49 -2.60
N ALA A 23 -14.41 1.15 -1.75
CA ALA A 23 -14.26 2.59 -1.52
C ALA A 23 -12.97 2.88 -0.73
N PRO A 24 -12.26 4.00 -1.00
CA PRO A 24 -12.56 5.04 -2.01
C PRO A 24 -12.01 4.73 -3.42
N PHE A 25 -11.29 3.62 -3.63
CA PHE A 25 -10.58 3.31 -4.88
C PHE A 25 -11.51 3.12 -6.09
N ALA A 26 -12.62 2.41 -5.92
CA ALA A 26 -13.61 2.21 -6.99
C ALA A 26 -14.24 3.53 -7.44
N LEU A 27 -14.59 4.39 -6.48
CA LEU A 27 -15.11 5.73 -6.75
C LEU A 27 -14.08 6.54 -7.53
N PHE A 28 -12.82 6.53 -7.10
CA PHE A 28 -11.73 7.17 -7.82
C PHE A 28 -11.55 6.72 -9.27
N HIS A 29 -11.63 5.41 -9.53
CA HIS A 29 -11.50 4.90 -10.88
C HIS A 29 -12.70 5.25 -11.78
N ASN A 30 -13.92 5.23 -11.23
CA ASN A 30 -15.14 5.51 -11.98
C ASN A 30 -15.27 7.00 -12.38
N MET A 31 -14.68 7.91 -11.60
CA MET A 31 -14.72 9.36 -11.87
C MET A 31 -13.88 9.78 -13.06
N MET A 32 -12.84 9.02 -13.41
CA MET A 32 -11.95 9.35 -14.53
C MET A 32 -12.56 9.07 -15.92
N GLY A 33 -13.85 8.72 -15.98
CA GLY A 33 -14.62 8.53 -17.21
C GLY A 33 -15.80 9.50 -17.44
N ASN A 34 -16.16 10.34 -16.45
CA ASN A 34 -17.31 11.26 -16.55
C ASN A 34 -16.86 12.72 -16.39
N SER A 35 -17.16 13.56 -17.40
CA SER A 35 -16.73 14.96 -17.49
C SER A 35 -17.84 15.97 -17.18
N ALA A 36 -18.89 15.57 -16.46
CA ALA A 36 -19.98 16.49 -16.11
C ALA A 36 -19.55 17.41 -14.96
N SER A 37 -19.73 18.73 -15.12
CA SER A 37 -19.26 19.77 -14.19
C SER A 37 -19.91 19.74 -12.80
N GLU A 38 -21.01 19.00 -12.61
CA GLU A 38 -21.71 18.89 -11.32
C GLU A 38 -20.98 17.98 -10.31
N THR A 39 -19.90 17.28 -10.69
CA THR A 39 -19.23 16.27 -9.86
C THR A 39 -17.82 16.64 -9.38
N GLN A 40 -17.32 17.87 -9.64
CA GLN A 40 -15.93 18.25 -9.30
C GLN A 40 -15.62 18.18 -7.80
N HIS A 41 -16.56 18.58 -6.95
CA HIS A 41 -16.39 18.52 -5.49
C HIS A 41 -16.27 17.07 -5.01
N GLU A 42 -17.18 16.21 -5.46
CA GLU A 42 -17.18 14.77 -5.16
C GLU A 42 -15.91 14.09 -5.68
N HIS A 43 -15.44 14.48 -6.87
CA HIS A 43 -14.19 13.98 -7.44
C HIS A 43 -12.98 14.33 -6.59
N ARG A 44 -12.95 15.56 -6.09
CA ARG A 44 -11.88 16.05 -5.23
C ARG A 44 -11.93 15.40 -3.84
N GLU A 45 -13.11 15.17 -3.30
CA GLU A 45 -13.32 14.47 -2.03
C GLU A 45 -12.91 13.00 -2.11
N ASN A 46 -13.34 12.28 -3.13
CA ASN A 46 -12.96 10.89 -3.33
C ASN A 46 -11.45 10.74 -3.59
N TYR A 47 -10.84 11.67 -4.34
CA TYR A 47 -9.38 11.71 -4.49
C TYR A 47 -8.68 11.98 -3.15
N HIS A 48 -9.18 12.93 -2.37
CA HIS A 48 -8.68 13.24 -1.04
C HIS A 48 -8.75 12.02 -0.09
N ASN A 49 -9.87 11.29 -0.10
CA ASN A 49 -10.03 10.07 0.70
C ASN A 49 -9.02 8.99 0.29
N VAL A 50 -8.78 8.79 -1.02
CA VAL A 50 -7.71 7.89 -1.49
C VAL A 50 -6.35 8.31 -0.92
N LEU A 51 -6.02 9.60 -0.96
CA LEU A 51 -4.72 10.07 -0.45
C LEU A 51 -4.60 9.91 1.07
N CYS A 52 -5.67 10.13 1.84
CA CYS A 52 -5.65 9.89 3.29
C CYS A 52 -5.40 8.41 3.61
N VAL A 53 -6.09 7.50 2.91
CA VAL A 53 -5.92 6.05 3.04
C VAL A 53 -4.49 5.63 2.70
N MET A 54 -3.96 6.10 1.55
CA MET A 54 -2.61 5.75 1.15
C MET A 54 -1.56 6.31 2.13
N ARG A 55 -1.77 7.52 2.68
CA ARG A 55 -0.88 8.12 3.67
C ARG A 55 -0.80 7.27 4.93
N GLU A 56 -1.94 6.86 5.50
CA GLU A 56 -1.93 6.00 6.69
C GLU A 56 -1.43 4.59 6.40
N PHE A 57 -1.78 4.00 5.27
CA PHE A 57 -1.25 2.70 4.87
C PHE A 57 0.28 2.70 4.82
N HIS A 58 0.87 3.68 4.13
CA HIS A 58 2.32 3.83 4.03
C HIS A 58 2.95 4.11 5.41
N GLN A 59 2.29 4.89 6.26
CA GLN A 59 2.75 5.12 7.64
C GLN A 59 2.80 3.81 8.45
N HIS A 60 1.76 2.98 8.35
CA HIS A 60 1.67 1.68 9.01
C HIS A 60 2.72 0.69 8.50
N CYS A 61 2.90 0.59 7.19
CA CYS A 61 3.97 -0.24 6.61
C CYS A 61 5.33 0.20 7.15
N MET A 62 5.62 1.51 7.16
CA MET A 62 6.90 2.02 7.65
C MET A 62 7.16 1.67 9.12
N TRP A 63 6.14 1.72 9.99
CA TRP A 63 6.28 1.29 11.38
C TRP A 63 6.61 -0.19 11.52
N VAL A 64 5.87 -1.06 10.82
CA VAL A 64 6.09 -2.51 10.87
C VAL A 64 7.46 -2.90 10.31
N ILE A 65 7.85 -2.30 9.18
CA ILE A 65 9.17 -2.51 8.58
C ILE A 65 10.28 -2.09 9.54
N ASN A 66 10.18 -0.90 10.13
CA ASN A 66 11.19 -0.40 11.06
C ASN A 66 11.31 -1.26 12.32
N ASP A 67 10.19 -1.79 12.83
CA ASP A 67 10.23 -2.70 13.97
C ASP A 67 10.89 -4.04 13.61
N ALA A 68 10.51 -4.62 12.47
CA ALA A 68 11.12 -5.84 11.97
C ALA A 68 12.62 -5.70 11.71
N VAL A 69 13.09 -4.54 11.21
CA VAL A 69 14.51 -4.26 11.01
C VAL A 69 15.30 -4.29 12.32
N LYS A 70 14.71 -3.89 13.45
CA LYS A 70 15.37 -4.00 14.77
C LYS A 70 15.56 -5.47 15.16
N LYS A 71 14.57 -6.33 14.88
CA LYS A 71 14.65 -7.78 15.18
C LYS A 71 15.52 -8.53 14.17
N TYR A 72 15.50 -8.11 12.90
CA TYR A 72 16.20 -8.74 11.79
C TYR A 72 17.02 -7.70 11.00
N PRO A 73 18.25 -7.36 11.46
CA PRO A 73 19.09 -6.38 10.77
C PRO A 73 19.43 -6.72 9.31
N ALA A 74 19.30 -8.00 8.92
CA ALA A 74 19.42 -8.43 7.53
C ALA A 74 18.37 -7.79 6.59
N LEU A 75 17.29 -7.21 7.13
CA LEU A 75 16.28 -6.47 6.37
C LEU A 75 16.69 -5.02 6.04
N VAL A 76 17.75 -4.48 6.64
CA VAL A 76 18.19 -3.09 6.41
C VAL A 76 18.34 -2.79 4.91
N PRO A 77 19.03 -3.61 4.09
CA PRO A 77 19.16 -3.35 2.66
C PRO A 77 17.82 -3.26 1.94
N LEU A 78 16.86 -4.14 2.28
CA LEU A 78 15.51 -4.12 1.70
C LEU A 78 14.73 -2.85 2.11
N SER A 79 14.79 -2.47 3.39
CA SER A 79 14.08 -1.29 3.90
C SER A 79 14.57 0.03 3.29
N GLN A 80 15.81 0.07 2.81
CA GLN A 80 16.42 1.25 2.19
C GLN A 80 16.18 1.32 0.68
N GLN A 81 15.56 0.32 0.07
CA GLN A 81 15.32 0.30 -1.40
C GLN A 81 14.18 1.21 -1.85
N PHE A 82 13.30 1.65 -0.96
CA PHE A 82 12.21 2.55 -1.28
C PHE A 82 12.19 3.74 -0.32
N GLU A 83 12.05 4.94 -0.89
CA GLU A 83 12.12 6.22 -0.18
C GLU A 83 10.79 6.49 0.55
N ALA A 84 10.47 5.67 1.56
CA ALA A 84 9.20 5.73 2.29
C ALA A 84 8.90 7.14 2.84
N GLN A 85 9.92 7.82 3.37
CA GLN A 85 9.78 9.19 3.87
C GLN A 85 9.46 10.19 2.77
N ALA A 86 10.06 10.04 1.58
CA ALA A 86 9.77 10.92 0.43
C ALA A 86 8.35 10.71 -0.10
N VAL A 87 7.84 9.46 -0.06
CA VAL A 87 6.44 9.14 -0.41
C VAL A 87 5.46 9.79 0.57
N LEU A 88 5.73 9.72 1.87
CA LEU A 88 4.90 10.38 2.89
C LEU A 88 4.90 11.90 2.75
N ILE A 89 6.06 12.53 2.52
CA ILE A 89 6.15 13.98 2.28
C ILE A 89 5.33 14.37 1.04
N ALA A 90 5.39 13.55 -0.03
CA ALA A 90 4.63 13.81 -1.24
C ALA A 90 3.11 13.72 -1.01
N LEU A 91 2.65 12.77 -0.19
CA LEU A 91 1.25 12.67 0.25
C LEU A 91 0.82 13.88 1.08
N ASP A 92 1.63 14.28 2.07
CA ASP A 92 1.32 15.42 2.92
C ASP A 92 1.24 16.73 2.10
N ASN A 93 2.09 16.88 1.08
CA ASN A 93 2.03 17.99 0.14
C ASN A 93 0.72 17.98 -0.68
N ASP A 94 0.35 16.83 -1.27
CA ASP A 94 -0.90 16.71 -2.04
C ASP A 94 -2.11 16.97 -1.14
N LEU A 95 -2.15 16.42 0.08
CA LEU A 95 -3.21 16.63 1.06
C LEU A 95 -3.32 18.09 1.52
N THR A 96 -2.20 18.80 1.63
CA THR A 96 -2.17 20.24 1.95
C THR A 96 -2.79 21.07 0.81
N VAL A 97 -2.45 20.75 -0.44
CA VAL A 97 -3.05 21.42 -1.62
C VAL A 97 -4.55 21.11 -1.71
N LEU A 98 -4.96 19.91 -1.31
CA LEU A 98 -6.38 19.55 -1.27
C LEU A 98 -7.14 20.29 -0.16
N ASN A 99 -6.49 20.83 0.88
CA ASN A 99 -7.05 21.80 1.85
C ASN A 99 -8.46 21.45 2.40
N SER A 100 -8.81 20.17 2.38
CA SER A 100 -9.98 19.55 2.99
C SER A 100 -9.61 19.18 4.44
N ASN A 101 -10.55 18.68 5.25
CA ASN A 101 -10.33 18.26 6.63
C ASN A 101 -9.39 17.02 6.75
N SER A 102 -8.22 17.04 6.11
CA SER A 102 -7.20 15.97 6.08
C SER A 102 -6.78 15.55 7.48
N ALA A 103 -6.63 16.51 8.40
CA ALA A 103 -6.30 16.22 9.79
C ALA A 103 -7.35 15.34 10.48
N LYS A 104 -8.65 15.57 10.19
CA LYS A 104 -9.73 14.75 10.74
C LYS A 104 -9.70 13.34 10.15
N CYS A 105 -9.63 13.22 8.82
CA CYS A 105 -9.58 11.92 8.15
C CYS A 105 -8.37 11.09 8.60
N ILE A 106 -7.18 11.71 8.67
CA ILE A 106 -5.97 11.07 9.18
C ILE A 106 -6.16 10.61 10.63
N THR A 107 -6.72 11.46 11.51
CA THR A 107 -6.93 11.10 12.92
C THR A 107 -7.87 9.90 13.06
N GLU A 108 -8.93 9.83 12.25
CA GLU A 108 -9.86 8.69 12.24
C GLU A 108 -9.15 7.40 11.80
N LEU A 109 -8.36 7.48 10.73
CA LEU A 109 -7.62 6.35 10.16
C LEU A 109 -6.46 5.87 11.04
N GLN A 110 -5.85 6.76 11.84
CA GLN A 110 -4.81 6.40 12.83
C GLN A 110 -5.32 5.48 13.94
N ASN A 111 -6.64 5.46 14.19
CA ASN A 111 -7.25 4.56 15.15
C ASN A 111 -7.57 3.17 14.56
N VAL A 112 -7.30 2.95 13.27
CA VAL A 112 -7.48 1.64 12.64
C VAL A 112 -6.27 0.78 12.98
N ASP A 113 -6.50 -0.25 13.78
CA ASP A 113 -5.46 -1.17 14.23
C ASP A 113 -4.76 -1.87 13.06
N VAL A 114 -3.44 -1.96 13.14
CA VAL A 114 -2.63 -2.78 12.22
C VAL A 114 -2.93 -4.27 12.49
N PRO A 115 -3.04 -5.12 11.46
CA PRO A 115 -3.34 -6.55 11.64
C PRO A 115 -2.33 -7.27 12.53
N SER A 116 -2.78 -8.35 13.17
CA SER A 116 -1.89 -9.32 13.80
C SER A 116 -1.28 -10.22 12.72
N PHE A 117 0.00 -10.02 12.44
CA PHE A 117 0.75 -10.80 11.45
C PHE A 117 1.35 -12.07 12.04
N GLU A 118 1.66 -13.03 11.18
CA GLU A 118 2.26 -14.32 11.57
C GLU A 118 3.62 -14.14 12.26
N THR A 119 4.49 -13.31 11.66
CA THR A 119 5.78 -12.95 12.24
C THR A 119 6.19 -11.54 11.82
N ALA A 120 7.07 -10.89 12.58
CA ALA A 120 7.62 -9.58 12.18
C ALA A 120 8.36 -9.62 10.82
N LEU A 121 8.96 -10.77 10.47
CA LEU A 121 9.69 -10.93 9.22
C LEU A 121 8.74 -11.01 8.02
N SER A 122 7.73 -11.89 8.11
CA SER A 122 6.72 -12.05 7.07
C SER A 122 5.89 -10.77 6.91
N ALA A 123 5.57 -10.08 8.01
CA ALA A 123 4.89 -8.79 8.01
C ALA A 123 5.66 -7.73 7.22
N ALA A 124 6.97 -7.62 7.45
CA ALA A 124 7.79 -6.62 6.76
C ALA A 124 7.98 -6.92 5.27
N ILE A 125 8.29 -8.17 4.90
CA ILE A 125 8.48 -8.53 3.48
C ILE A 125 7.17 -8.38 2.70
N SER A 126 6.04 -8.80 3.28
CA SER A 126 4.72 -8.64 2.68
C SER A 126 4.30 -7.17 2.58
N ALA A 127 4.61 -6.33 3.59
CA ALA A 127 4.37 -4.88 3.53
C ALA A 127 5.10 -4.24 2.34
N MET A 128 6.39 -4.54 2.18
CA MET A 128 7.21 -4.06 1.06
C MET A 128 6.64 -4.52 -0.29
N TYR A 129 6.17 -5.77 -0.37
CA TYR A 129 5.54 -6.31 -1.57
C TYR A 129 4.27 -5.53 -1.94
N VAL A 130 3.34 -5.32 -1.00
CA VAL A 130 2.08 -4.60 -1.28
C VAL A 130 2.36 -3.12 -1.59
N TRP A 131 3.25 -2.47 -0.85
CA TRP A 131 3.68 -1.09 -1.10
C TRP A 131 4.19 -0.91 -2.53
N LEU A 132 5.20 -1.69 -2.91
CA LEU A 132 5.78 -1.59 -4.24
C LEU A 132 4.80 -2.08 -5.32
N GLY A 133 3.82 -2.94 -4.98
CA GLY A 133 2.66 -3.23 -5.82
C GLY A 133 1.93 -1.97 -6.28
N SER A 134 1.70 -1.02 -5.37
CA SER A 134 1.06 0.26 -5.69
C SER A 134 1.87 1.13 -6.66
N SER A 135 3.20 0.96 -6.73
CA SER A 135 4.07 1.74 -7.63
C SER A 135 3.82 1.44 -9.12
N MET A 136 3.41 0.22 -9.45
CA MET A 136 3.17 -0.18 -10.85
C MET A 136 1.98 0.56 -11.48
N GLY A 137 0.93 0.81 -10.70
CA GLY A 137 -0.25 1.57 -11.14
C GLY A 137 -0.03 3.09 -11.15
N ALA A 138 0.97 3.59 -10.42
CA ALA A 138 1.14 5.02 -10.16
C ALA A 138 1.38 5.85 -11.43
N ASN A 139 2.16 5.34 -12.39
CA ASN A 139 2.39 6.00 -13.67
C ASN A 139 1.10 6.18 -14.48
N ILE A 140 0.22 5.18 -14.47
CA ILE A 140 -1.05 5.22 -15.19
C ILE A 140 -1.98 6.23 -14.52
N ILE A 141 -2.07 6.20 -13.19
CA ILE A 141 -2.92 7.12 -12.43
C ILE A 141 -2.46 8.57 -12.61
N SER A 142 -1.16 8.85 -12.46
CA SER A 142 -0.60 10.19 -12.66
C SER A 142 -0.92 10.76 -14.04
N ARG A 143 -0.75 9.96 -15.11
CA ARG A 143 -1.08 10.37 -16.49
C ARG A 143 -2.58 10.59 -16.72
N ARG A 144 -3.43 9.89 -15.99
CA ARG A 144 -4.89 10.08 -16.09
C ARG A 144 -5.29 11.36 -15.36
N LEU A 145 -4.78 11.59 -14.15
CA LEU A 145 -4.99 12.82 -13.37
C LEU A 145 -4.56 14.07 -14.16
N SER A 146 -3.41 14.03 -14.83
CA SER A 146 -2.90 15.16 -15.62
C SER A 146 -3.74 15.49 -16.87
N LYS A 147 -4.65 14.60 -17.29
CA LYS A 147 -5.57 14.81 -18.41
C LYS A 147 -6.93 15.34 -17.95
N THR A 148 -7.17 15.42 -16.65
CA THR A 148 -8.38 16.00 -16.11
C THR A 148 -8.23 17.52 -16.00
N ASP A 149 -9.31 18.27 -16.20
CA ASP A 149 -9.32 19.73 -16.03
C ASP A 149 -9.43 20.15 -14.54
N TYR A 150 -9.28 19.21 -13.60
CA TYR A 150 -9.52 19.41 -12.17
C TYR A 150 -8.29 19.86 -11.37
N ASP A 151 -7.12 19.97 -12.03
CA ASP A 151 -5.83 20.39 -11.43
C ASP A 151 -5.50 19.63 -10.13
N PHE A 152 -5.64 18.30 -10.17
CA PHE A 152 -5.29 17.47 -9.02
C PHE A 152 -3.78 17.48 -8.77
N PRO A 153 -3.33 17.64 -7.51
CA PRO A 153 -1.93 17.51 -7.19
C PRO A 153 -1.50 16.05 -7.37
N THR A 154 -0.27 15.81 -7.84
CA THR A 154 0.17 14.44 -8.22
C THR A 154 1.53 14.05 -7.64
N HIS A 155 2.02 14.77 -6.62
CA HIS A 155 3.35 14.52 -6.07
C HIS A 155 3.47 13.07 -5.56
N TYR A 156 2.42 12.54 -4.93
CA TYR A 156 2.39 11.16 -4.44
C TYR A 156 2.57 10.14 -5.57
N TYR A 157 1.75 10.21 -6.62
CA TYR A 157 1.82 9.25 -7.72
C TYR A 157 3.11 9.41 -8.54
N GLN A 158 3.66 10.61 -8.64
CA GLN A 158 4.99 10.83 -9.23
C GLN A 158 6.09 10.18 -8.38
N SER A 159 6.04 10.35 -7.06
CA SER A 159 6.99 9.73 -6.12
C SER A 159 6.92 8.20 -6.18
N MET A 160 5.70 7.63 -6.15
CA MET A 160 5.50 6.18 -6.28
C MET A 160 5.96 5.64 -7.63
N ALA A 161 5.73 6.35 -8.73
CA ALA A 161 6.20 5.93 -10.05
C ALA A 161 7.73 5.80 -10.13
N ILE A 162 8.48 6.60 -9.36
CA ILE A 162 9.94 6.48 -9.26
C ILE A 162 10.32 5.18 -8.53
N GLN A 163 9.59 4.82 -7.47
CA GLN A 163 9.86 3.62 -6.67
C GLN A 163 9.66 2.32 -7.44
N ALA A 164 8.90 2.31 -8.55
CA ALA A 164 8.71 1.13 -9.39
C ALA A 164 10.03 0.53 -9.91
N LYS A 165 11.09 1.34 -9.99
CA LYS A 165 12.43 0.90 -10.39
C LYS A 165 13.09 -0.04 -9.38
N ALA A 166 12.68 -0.03 -8.10
CA ALA A 166 13.24 -0.89 -7.05
C ALA A 166 12.69 -2.33 -7.07
N TRP A 167 11.68 -2.61 -7.90
CA TRP A 167 11.00 -3.91 -7.93
C TRP A 167 11.91 -5.09 -8.32
N PRO A 168 12.82 -4.99 -9.32
CA PRO A 168 13.75 -6.07 -9.63
C PRO A 168 14.72 -6.37 -8.49
N GLU A 169 15.33 -5.35 -7.91
CA GLU A 169 16.30 -5.45 -6.81
C GLU A 169 15.64 -6.02 -5.56
N PHE A 170 14.42 -5.57 -5.24
CA PHE A 170 13.61 -6.12 -4.15
C PHE A 170 13.41 -7.64 -4.28
N LYS A 171 12.99 -8.11 -5.47
CA LYS A 171 12.77 -9.55 -5.68
C LYS A 171 14.04 -10.37 -5.55
N GLN A 172 15.14 -9.87 -6.12
CA GLN A 172 16.44 -10.54 -6.05
C GLN A 172 16.93 -10.62 -4.61
N GLU A 173 16.80 -9.53 -3.85
CA GLU A 173 17.29 -9.46 -2.49
C GLU A 173 16.44 -10.30 -1.52
N VAL A 174 15.12 -10.32 -1.68
CA VAL A 174 14.25 -11.25 -0.92
C VAL A 174 14.60 -12.71 -1.22
N ALA A 175 14.78 -13.07 -2.50
CA ALA A 175 15.17 -14.43 -2.88
C ALA A 175 16.54 -14.84 -2.31
N ARG A 176 17.46 -13.88 -2.17
CA ARG A 176 18.78 -14.09 -1.56
C ARG A 176 18.73 -14.21 -0.04
N LEU A 177 17.90 -13.39 0.63
CA LEU A 177 17.85 -13.29 2.08
C LEU A 177 17.02 -14.40 2.74
N LEU A 178 15.94 -14.85 2.09
CA LEU A 178 15.03 -15.84 2.69
C LEU A 178 15.73 -17.12 3.17
N PRO A 179 16.58 -17.79 2.37
CA PRO A 179 17.29 -18.99 2.83
C PRO A 179 18.21 -18.73 4.03
N ILE A 180 18.88 -17.57 4.04
CA ILE A 180 19.82 -17.17 5.09
C ILE A 180 19.08 -16.95 6.41
N ILE A 181 17.94 -16.25 6.35
CA ILE A 181 17.16 -15.95 7.54
C ILE A 181 16.52 -17.23 8.09
N ILE A 182 15.98 -18.10 7.23
CA ILE A 182 15.43 -19.41 7.64
C ILE A 182 16.51 -20.28 8.31
N GLU A 183 17.72 -20.31 7.77
CA GLU A 183 18.83 -21.06 8.35
C GLU A 183 19.30 -20.48 9.69
N ALA A 184 19.37 -19.15 9.81
CA ALA A 184 19.71 -18.48 11.06
C ALA A 184 18.61 -18.64 12.12
N SER A 185 17.35 -18.75 11.71
CA SER A 185 16.18 -18.87 12.58
C SER A 185 15.81 -20.30 12.96
N LYS A 186 16.71 -21.29 12.79
CA LYS A 186 16.55 -22.72 13.19
C LYS A 186 16.10 -22.96 14.66
N ALA A 187 15.84 -21.92 15.45
CA ALA A 187 15.27 -21.95 16.79
C ALA A 187 13.75 -21.69 16.87
N GLU A 188 13.10 -21.18 15.83
CA GLU A 188 11.64 -21.04 15.79
C GLU A 188 11.06 -22.19 14.94
N THR A 189 10.67 -23.27 15.61
CA THR A 189 9.91 -24.38 15.03
C THR A 189 8.62 -23.82 14.39
N TYR A 190 8.63 -23.69 13.08
CA TYR A 190 7.43 -23.36 12.32
C TYR A 190 6.44 -24.52 12.44
N ILE A 191 5.29 -24.26 13.03
CA ILE A 191 4.17 -25.18 13.13
C ILE A 191 3.58 -25.30 11.72
N GLY A 192 4.02 -26.28 10.95
CA GLY A 192 3.35 -26.75 9.71
C GLY A 192 3.40 -25.84 8.47
N GLU A 193 3.50 -24.51 8.60
CA GLU A 193 3.52 -23.56 7.48
C GLU A 193 4.92 -23.01 7.20
N THR A 194 5.27 -22.84 5.93
CA THR A 194 6.58 -22.28 5.55
C THR A 194 6.59 -20.76 5.74
N LEU A 195 7.76 -20.14 5.91
CA LEU A 195 7.88 -18.66 5.92
C LEU A 195 7.27 -18.03 4.66
N SER A 196 7.32 -18.72 3.52
CA SER A 196 6.65 -18.28 2.29
C SER A 196 5.14 -18.20 2.45
N ASP A 197 4.52 -19.20 3.10
CA ASP A 197 3.08 -19.21 3.37
C ASP A 197 2.71 -18.05 4.32
N ALA A 198 3.50 -17.83 5.37
CA ALA A 198 3.33 -16.70 6.27
C ALA A 198 3.42 -15.34 5.54
N ILE A 199 4.37 -15.17 4.62
CA ILE A 199 4.48 -13.95 3.79
C ILE A 199 3.24 -13.75 2.91
N ILE A 200 2.68 -14.83 2.36
CA ILE A 200 1.48 -14.77 1.51
C ILE A 200 0.23 -14.44 2.35
N ASN A 201 0.09 -15.06 3.53
CA ASN A 201 -0.99 -14.78 4.47
C ASN A 201 -0.93 -13.31 4.91
N ASP A 202 0.24 -12.84 5.33
CA ASP A 202 0.43 -11.44 5.75
C ASP A 202 0.22 -10.45 4.59
N ALA A 203 0.54 -10.81 3.34
CA ALA A 203 0.24 -9.96 2.20
C ALA A 203 -1.27 -9.79 1.99
N ASN A 204 -2.05 -10.84 2.19
CA ASN A 204 -3.51 -10.74 2.18
C ASN A 204 -4.02 -9.86 3.34
N LEU A 205 -3.43 -9.98 4.54
CA LEU A 205 -3.76 -9.11 5.68
C LEU A 205 -3.45 -7.63 5.39
N TRP A 206 -2.36 -7.33 4.67
CA TRP A 206 -2.07 -5.96 4.24
C TRP A 206 -3.10 -5.41 3.24
N PHE A 207 -3.56 -6.23 2.29
CA PHE A 207 -4.67 -5.82 1.41
C PHE A 207 -5.97 -5.61 2.18
N GLU A 208 -6.30 -6.50 3.13
CA GLU A 208 -7.46 -6.35 4.00
C GLU A 208 -7.38 -5.09 4.85
N HIS A 209 -6.20 -4.76 5.37
CA HIS A 209 -5.96 -3.52 6.10
C HIS A 209 -6.19 -2.29 5.23
N LEU A 210 -5.69 -2.30 4.00
CA LEU A 210 -5.89 -1.19 3.06
C LEU A 210 -7.38 -1.01 2.70
N ILE A 211 -8.13 -2.11 2.55
CA ILE A 211 -9.59 -2.09 2.37
C ILE A 211 -10.29 -1.55 3.62
N LEU A 212 -9.84 -1.96 4.81
CA LEU A 212 -10.40 -1.49 6.09
C LEU A 212 -10.19 0.01 6.28
N LEU A 213 -8.98 0.51 6.02
CA LEU A 213 -8.68 1.94 5.98
C LEU A 213 -9.63 2.66 5.02
N GLY A 214 -9.84 2.11 3.81
CA GLY A 214 -10.80 2.66 2.85
C GLY A 214 -12.22 2.77 3.39
N LYS A 215 -12.73 1.71 4.01
CA LYS A 215 -14.05 1.67 4.65
C LYS A 215 -14.18 2.60 5.86
N SER A 216 -13.06 2.89 6.54
CA SER A 216 -13.01 3.78 7.70
C SER A 216 -12.89 5.27 7.31
N THR A 217 -12.72 5.61 6.04
CA THR A 217 -12.92 6.99 5.60
C THR A 217 -14.39 7.38 5.79
N SER A 218 -14.64 8.62 6.23
CA SER A 218 -15.98 9.15 6.47
C SER A 218 -16.77 9.41 5.18
N LEU A 219 -16.84 8.44 4.28
CA LEU A 219 -17.79 8.41 3.19
C LEU A 219 -19.15 7.98 3.76
N PRO A 220 -20.25 8.71 3.52
CA PRO A 220 -21.57 8.11 3.70
C PRO A 220 -21.60 6.83 2.85
N PRO A 221 -22.24 5.73 3.31
CA PRO A 221 -22.33 4.49 2.56
C PRO A 221 -23.05 4.76 1.24
N GLN A 222 -22.29 5.02 0.18
CA GLN A 222 -22.83 5.08 -1.16
C GLN A 222 -22.95 3.65 -1.64
N THR A 223 -24.19 3.16 -1.61
CA THR A 223 -24.58 1.95 -2.34
C THR A 223 -24.20 2.17 -3.80
N LEU A 224 -23.26 1.36 -4.30
CA LEU A 224 -23.07 1.15 -5.73
C LEU A 224 -24.40 0.58 -6.25
N SER A 225 -25.23 1.45 -6.83
CA SER A 225 -26.48 1.08 -7.50
C SER A 225 -26.21 0.63 -8.93
#